data_AF-U5SG47-F1
#
_entry.id   AF-U5SG47-F1
#
_cell.length_a   1.000
_cell.length_b   1.000
_cell.length_c   1.000
_cell.angle_alpha   90.00
_cell.angle_beta   90.00
_cell.angle_gamma   90.00
#
_symmetry.space_group_name_H-M   'P 1'
#
loop_
_entity.id
_entity.type
_entity.pdbx_description
1 polymer ?
#
loop_
_entity_poly.entity_id
_entity_poly.type
_entity_poly.pdbx_seq_one_letter_code
_entity_poly.pdbx_strand_id
1 'polypeptide(L)'
;MKKSYFMRTFRLIGHLLLTSVLMLIADFGLKLIVIFLKGYENGTMAQYNQFLNKYVVIVQHGLHQVLIVSLLIMLAITLPEVITRILKDSVINIGKSIWITSRIRKFLQMRATHEEEENKIFRYNKVVSKAIIDVHNNSVVFLLKIPNEFGIHGMISDNKDIIRDEISHRLTDYSFSNVERVKSYLRLEGTRIR
;
A
#
# COMPACT_ATOMS: atom_id res chain seq x y z
N MET A 1 -5.43 -14.10 17.72
CA MET A 1 -4.42 -13.12 17.25
C MET A 1 -5.13 -11.82 16.87
N LYS A 2 -4.77 -10.71 17.52
CA LYS A 2 -5.37 -9.39 17.24
C LYS A 2 -4.39 -8.57 16.41
N LYS A 3 -4.61 -8.50 15.09
CA LYS A 3 -3.88 -7.55 14.22
C LYS A 3 -4.12 -6.13 14.72
N SER A 4 -3.08 -5.29 14.73
CA SER A 4 -3.23 -3.86 14.97
C SER A 4 -4.18 -3.24 13.95
N TYR A 5 -4.75 -2.08 14.29
CA TYR A 5 -5.65 -1.38 13.39
C TYR A 5 -4.90 -0.96 12.11
N PHE A 6 -3.69 -0.40 12.24
CA PHE A 6 -2.74 -0.16 11.14
C PHE A 6 -2.60 -1.34 10.17
N MET A 7 -2.28 -2.54 10.68
CA MET A 7 -2.10 -3.72 9.82
C MET A 7 -3.37 -4.12 9.05
N ARG A 8 -4.55 -3.82 9.57
CA ARG A 8 -5.83 -4.11 8.89
C ARG A 8 -6.12 -3.09 7.81
N THR A 9 -5.89 -1.81 8.09
CA THR A 9 -6.28 -0.70 7.22
C THR A 9 -5.23 -0.37 6.18
N PHE A 10 -3.95 -0.71 6.40
CA PHE A 10 -2.82 -0.39 5.52
C PHE A 10 -3.09 -0.66 4.04
N ARG A 11 -3.62 -1.86 3.71
CA ARG A 11 -3.91 -2.22 2.31
C ARG A 11 -5.06 -1.42 1.72
N LEU A 12 -6.11 -1.19 2.51
CA LEU A 12 -7.29 -0.46 2.06
C LEU A 12 -6.93 1.00 1.79
N ILE A 13 -6.20 1.64 2.71
CA ILE A 13 -5.67 3.00 2.55
C ILE A 13 -4.80 3.08 1.28
N GLY A 14 -3.93 2.11 1.03
CA GLY A 14 -3.12 2.06 -0.19
C GLY A 14 -3.94 1.99 -1.48
N HIS A 15 -5.03 1.21 -1.51
CA HIS A 15 -5.93 1.13 -2.67
C HIS A 15 -6.73 2.43 -2.86
N LEU A 16 -7.22 3.03 -1.77
CA LEU A 16 -7.93 4.31 -1.79
C LEU A 16 -7.02 5.45 -2.30
N LEU A 17 -5.74 5.46 -1.89
CA LEU A 17 -4.75 6.39 -2.42
C LEU A 17 -4.53 6.20 -3.92
N LEU A 18 -4.27 4.96 -4.36
CA LEU A 18 -4.02 4.67 -5.78
C LEU A 18 -5.21 5.08 -6.65
N THR A 19 -6.43 4.69 -6.24
CA THR A 19 -7.66 5.07 -6.96
C THR A 19 -7.84 6.57 -7.01
N SER A 20 -7.59 7.28 -5.92
CA SER A 20 -7.67 8.75 -5.89
C SER A 20 -6.66 9.40 -6.85
N VAL A 21 -5.42 8.90 -6.92
CA VAL A 21 -4.42 9.39 -7.88
C VAL A 21 -4.86 9.14 -9.33
N LEU A 22 -5.38 7.96 -9.65
CA LEU A 22 -5.88 7.65 -10.99
C LEU A 22 -7.06 8.55 -11.39
N MET A 23 -7.97 8.84 -10.45
CA MET A 23 -9.09 9.76 -10.69
C MET A 23 -8.60 11.20 -10.94
N LEU A 24 -7.55 11.66 -10.24
CA LEU A 24 -6.96 12.98 -10.49
C LEU A 24 -6.33 13.08 -11.89
N ILE A 25 -5.62 12.03 -12.32
CA ILE A 25 -5.04 11.96 -13.68
C ILE A 25 -6.16 12.00 -14.73
N ALA A 26 -7.25 11.25 -14.50
CA ALA A 26 -8.40 11.24 -15.39
C ALA A 26 -9.11 12.61 -15.46
N ASP A 27 -9.33 13.27 -14.31
CA ASP A 27 -9.91 14.62 -14.26
C ASP A 27 -9.04 15.64 -15.01
N PHE A 28 -7.72 15.56 -14.86
CA PHE A 28 -6.79 16.40 -15.62
C PHE A 28 -6.92 16.17 -17.13
N GLY A 29 -6.97 14.90 -17.57
CA GLY A 29 -7.19 14.56 -18.98
C GLY A 29 -8.50 15.13 -19.53
N LEU A 30 -9.61 15.01 -18.78
CA LEU A 30 -10.90 15.57 -19.19
C LEU A 30 -10.89 17.09 -19.24
N LYS A 31 -10.19 17.77 -18.32
CA LYS A 31 -10.00 19.23 -18.37
C LYS A 31 -9.32 19.67 -19.67
N LEU A 32 -8.29 18.95 -20.11
CA LEU A 32 -7.62 19.24 -21.39
C LEU A 32 -8.58 19.11 -22.57
N ILE A 33 -9.44 18.08 -22.56
CA ILE A 33 -10.47 17.88 -23.60
C ILE A 33 -11.48 19.05 -23.60
N VAL A 34 -11.95 19.48 -22.42
CA VAL A 34 -12.87 20.64 -22.31
C VAL A 34 -12.23 21.90 -22.88
N ILE A 35 -10.96 22.18 -22.56
CA ILE A 35 -10.22 23.34 -23.08
C ILE A 35 -10.12 23.26 -24.60
N PHE A 36 -9.78 22.07 -25.14
CA PHE A 36 -9.70 21.85 -26.57
C PHE A 36 -11.05 22.11 -27.27
N LEU A 37 -12.15 21.57 -26.73
CA LEU A 37 -13.48 21.74 -27.31
C LEU A 37 -13.94 23.21 -27.31
N LYS A 38 -13.63 23.97 -26.25
CA LYS A 38 -13.91 25.41 -26.18
C LYS A 38 -13.09 26.23 -27.18
N GLY A 39 -11.89 25.79 -27.53
CA GLY A 39 -11.06 26.46 -28.54
C GLY A 39 -11.69 26.53 -29.94
N TYR A 40 -12.65 25.64 -30.23
CA TYR A 40 -13.35 25.55 -31.52
C TYR A 40 -14.84 25.91 -31.43
N GLU A 41 -15.22 26.72 -30.45
CA GLU A 41 -16.63 27.05 -30.14
C GLU A 41 -17.29 27.93 -31.23
N ASN A 42 -16.51 28.58 -32.11
CA ASN A 42 -17.02 29.43 -33.21
C ASN A 42 -16.83 28.81 -34.61
N GLY A 43 -16.42 27.54 -34.69
CA GLY A 43 -16.16 26.85 -35.97
C GLY A 43 -17.41 26.22 -36.60
N THR A 44 -17.27 25.66 -37.81
CA THR A 44 -18.33 24.90 -38.51
C THR A 44 -18.89 23.72 -37.71
N MET A 45 -18.14 23.23 -36.71
CA MET A 45 -18.52 22.12 -35.82
C MET A 45 -18.93 22.58 -34.41
N ALA A 46 -19.26 23.86 -34.21
CA ALA A 46 -19.61 24.42 -32.90
C ALA A 46 -20.69 23.64 -32.15
N GLN A 47 -21.79 23.28 -32.82
CA GLN A 47 -22.90 22.53 -32.21
C GLN A 47 -22.46 21.12 -31.75
N TYR A 48 -21.60 20.46 -32.53
CA TYR A 48 -21.05 19.15 -32.19
C TYR A 48 -20.10 19.24 -30.98
N ASN A 49 -19.22 20.26 -30.96
CA ASN A 49 -18.31 20.51 -29.83
C ASN A 49 -19.07 20.84 -28.54
N GLN A 50 -20.14 21.63 -28.62
CA GLN A 50 -21.02 21.93 -27.48
C GLN A 50 -21.71 20.67 -26.95
N PHE A 51 -22.23 19.81 -27.85
CA PHE A 51 -22.82 18.53 -27.47
C PHE A 51 -21.80 17.64 -26.74
N LEU A 52 -20.61 17.43 -27.31
CA LEU A 52 -19.56 16.64 -26.68
C LEU A 52 -19.13 17.23 -25.32
N ASN A 53 -18.92 18.55 -25.25
CA ASN A 53 -18.53 19.24 -24.03
C ASN A 53 -19.53 18.98 -22.90
N LYS A 54 -20.83 18.98 -23.20
CA LYS A 54 -21.88 18.66 -22.20
C LYS A 54 -21.66 17.28 -21.57
N TYR A 55 -21.37 16.25 -22.35
CA TYR A 55 -21.12 14.90 -21.80
C TYR A 55 -19.81 14.82 -21.04
N VAL A 56 -18.75 15.44 -21.55
CA VAL A 56 -17.45 15.49 -20.87
C VAL A 56 -17.58 16.14 -19.49
N VAL A 57 -18.34 17.24 -19.38
CA VAL A 57 -18.60 17.91 -18.09
C VAL A 57 -19.42 17.04 -17.14
N ILE A 58 -20.42 16.30 -17.63
CA ILE A 58 -21.21 15.36 -16.80
C ILE A 58 -20.30 14.26 -16.23
N VAL A 59 -19.46 13.64 -17.08
CA VAL A 59 -18.51 12.61 -16.66
C VAL A 59 -17.51 13.16 -15.65
N GLN A 60 -17.00 14.36 -15.91
CA GLN A 60 -16.07 15.03 -15.02
C GLN A 60 -16.69 15.30 -13.64
N HIS A 61 -17.94 15.75 -13.59
CA HIS A 61 -18.65 15.96 -12.32
C HIS A 61 -18.82 14.66 -11.54
N GLY A 62 -19.19 13.57 -12.22
CA GLY A 62 -19.28 12.24 -11.60
C GLY A 62 -17.95 11.76 -11.02
N LEU A 63 -16.86 11.91 -11.78
CA LEU A 63 -15.51 11.58 -11.31
C LEU A 63 -15.13 12.39 -10.07
N HIS A 64 -15.46 13.68 -10.04
CA HIS A 64 -15.17 14.55 -8.90
C HIS A 64 -15.94 14.12 -7.65
N GLN A 65 -17.20 13.73 -7.78
CA GLN A 65 -17.99 13.19 -6.67
C GLN A 65 -17.37 11.90 -6.11
N VAL A 66 -16.98 10.97 -6.99
CA VAL A 66 -16.34 9.71 -6.57
C VAL A 66 -14.99 9.98 -5.87
N LEU A 67 -14.21 10.95 -6.37
CA LEU A 67 -12.96 11.38 -5.73
C LEU A 67 -13.22 11.88 -4.30
N ILE A 68 -14.19 12.77 -4.11
CA ILE A 68 -14.54 13.33 -2.79
C ILE A 68 -14.95 12.20 -1.84
N VAL A 69 -15.82 11.29 -2.27
CA VAL A 69 -16.27 10.16 -1.44
C VAL A 69 -15.09 9.25 -1.07
N SER A 70 -14.20 8.94 -2.01
CA SER A 70 -12.99 8.16 -1.76
C SER A 70 -12.10 8.80 -0.68
N LEU A 71 -11.87 10.12 -0.77
CA LEU A 71 -11.08 10.87 0.20
C LEU A 71 -11.72 10.91 1.58
N LEU A 72 -13.05 11.07 1.67
CA LEU A 72 -13.79 11.03 2.93
C LEU A 72 -13.68 9.66 3.61
N ILE A 73 -13.85 8.57 2.85
CA ILE A 73 -13.68 7.21 3.37
C ILE A 73 -12.25 7.00 3.86
N MET A 74 -11.26 7.46 3.08
CA MET A 74 -9.86 7.36 3.47
C MET A 74 -9.59 8.09 4.79
N LEU A 75 -10.11 9.31 4.94
CA LEU A 75 -9.98 10.11 6.16
C LEU A 75 -10.66 9.43 7.37
N ALA A 76 -11.86 8.89 7.19
CA ALA A 76 -12.58 8.17 8.24
C ALA A 76 -11.82 6.94 8.75
N ILE A 77 -11.05 6.28 7.88
CA ILE A 77 -10.25 5.10 8.24
C ILE A 77 -8.90 5.50 8.85
N THR A 78 -8.29 6.61 8.43
CA THR A 78 -6.99 7.03 8.96
C THR A 78 -7.09 7.71 10.33
N LEU A 79 -8.18 8.46 10.58
CA LEU A 79 -8.37 9.22 11.82
C LEU A 79 -8.24 8.37 13.09
N PRO A 80 -8.88 7.19 13.23
CA PRO A 80 -8.73 6.38 14.42
C PRO A 80 -7.28 5.96 14.68
N GLU A 81 -6.54 5.56 13.65
CA GLU A 81 -5.12 5.19 13.80
C GLU A 81 -4.31 6.39 14.28
N VAL A 82 -4.46 7.55 13.63
CA VAL A 82 -3.74 8.77 14.00
C VAL A 82 -4.04 9.18 15.44
N ILE A 83 -5.31 9.20 15.84
CA ILE A 83 -5.71 9.53 17.22
C ILE A 83 -5.10 8.54 18.21
N THR A 84 -5.17 7.23 17.93
CA THR A 84 -4.57 6.23 18.83
C THR A 84 -3.06 6.38 18.95
N ARG A 85 -2.37 6.77 17.87
CA ARG A 85 -0.93 7.02 17.87
C ARG A 85 -0.58 8.30 18.59
N ILE A 86 -1.34 9.38 18.45
CA ILE A 86 -1.10 10.62 19.23
C ILE A 86 -1.23 10.34 20.73
N LEU A 87 -2.23 9.55 21.13
CA LEU A 87 -2.52 9.29 22.55
C LEU A 87 -1.58 8.27 23.21
N LYS A 88 -1.05 7.30 22.45
CA LYS A 88 -0.35 6.13 23.01
C LYS A 88 1.05 5.89 22.43
N ASP A 89 1.43 6.62 21.39
CA ASP A 89 2.64 6.37 20.61
C ASP A 89 3.15 7.69 19.97
N SER A 90 3.99 7.61 18.94
CA SER A 90 4.36 8.76 18.10
C SER A 90 3.77 8.63 16.70
N VAL A 91 3.24 9.73 16.16
CA VAL A 91 2.77 9.82 14.76
C VAL A 91 3.91 9.57 13.77
N ILE A 92 5.14 9.89 14.15
CA ILE A 92 6.34 9.64 13.34
C ILE A 92 6.52 8.13 13.07
N ASN A 93 6.06 7.27 13.99
CA ASN A 93 6.15 5.82 13.82
C ASN A 93 5.25 5.29 12.71
N ILE A 94 4.20 6.01 12.31
CA ILE A 94 3.40 5.67 11.12
C ILE A 94 4.27 5.78 9.87
N GLY A 95 5.00 6.90 9.72
CA GLY A 95 5.95 7.12 8.63
C GLY A 95 7.08 6.09 8.65
N LYS A 96 7.66 5.82 9.83
CA LYS A 96 8.71 4.80 10.01
C LYS A 96 8.21 3.40 9.60
N SER A 97 6.98 3.03 9.99
CA SER A 97 6.34 1.76 9.61
C SER A 97 6.18 1.62 8.10
N ILE A 98 5.70 2.66 7.41
CA ILE A 98 5.54 2.67 5.95
C ILE A 98 6.91 2.54 5.26
N TRP A 99 7.90 3.30 5.72
CA TRP A 99 9.23 3.35 5.11
C TRP A 99 9.96 2.01 5.24
N ILE A 100 10.00 1.44 6.46
CA ILE A 100 10.65 0.15 6.70
C ILE A 100 9.90 -0.96 5.97
N THR A 101 8.57 -0.97 6.00
CA THR A 101 7.76 -1.93 5.22
C THR A 101 8.15 -1.91 3.75
N SER A 102 8.26 -0.73 3.15
CA SER A 102 8.61 -0.58 1.73
C SER A 102 10.04 -1.07 1.44
N ARG A 103 10.98 -0.80 2.35
CA ARG A 103 12.39 -1.20 2.19
C ARG A 103 12.59 -2.71 2.32
N ILE A 104 11.95 -3.33 3.31
CA ILE A 104 11.97 -4.79 3.49
C ILE A 104 11.29 -5.50 2.31
N ARG A 105 10.18 -4.97 1.80
CA ARG A 105 9.55 -5.53 0.58
C ARG A 105 10.51 -5.55 -0.60
N LYS A 106 11.26 -4.46 -0.82
CA LYS A 106 12.25 -4.39 -1.92
C LYS A 106 13.41 -5.36 -1.70
N PHE A 107 13.90 -5.47 -0.46
CA PHE A 107 14.98 -6.40 -0.14
C PHE A 107 14.59 -7.87 -0.36
N LEU A 108 13.36 -8.23 0.03
CA LEU A 108 12.85 -9.59 -0.08
C LEU A 108 12.38 -9.94 -1.50
N GLN A 109 12.35 -9.00 -2.45
CA GLN A 109 11.99 -9.30 -3.83
C GLN A 109 13.12 -10.08 -4.52
N MET A 110 12.77 -11.23 -5.08
CA MET A 110 13.69 -12.04 -5.88
C MET A 110 13.55 -11.69 -7.36
N ARG A 111 14.64 -11.85 -8.11
CA ARG A 111 14.65 -11.71 -9.58
C ARG A 111 14.84 -13.09 -10.19
N ALA A 112 14.06 -13.40 -11.23
CA ALA A 112 14.22 -14.64 -11.98
C ALA A 112 15.43 -14.55 -12.89
N THR A 113 16.25 -15.60 -12.87
CA THR A 113 17.41 -15.75 -13.77
C THR A 113 17.04 -16.60 -14.99
N HIS A 114 16.01 -17.44 -14.88
CA HIS A 114 15.54 -18.34 -15.91
C HIS A 114 14.00 -18.26 -16.06
N GLU A 115 13.50 -18.41 -17.29
CA GLU A 115 12.06 -18.32 -17.61
C GLU A 115 11.22 -19.37 -16.85
N GLU A 116 11.75 -20.57 -16.66
CA GLU A 116 11.06 -21.66 -15.94
C GLU A 116 10.75 -21.30 -14.48
N GLU A 117 11.55 -20.42 -13.86
CA GLU A 117 11.36 -19.97 -12.48
C GLU A 117 10.50 -18.71 -12.36
N GLU A 118 10.20 -18.04 -13.48
CA GLU A 118 9.56 -16.73 -13.50
C GLU A 118 8.20 -16.75 -12.80
N ASN A 119 7.38 -17.77 -13.06
CA ASN A 119 6.06 -17.89 -12.45
C ASN A 119 6.15 -18.15 -10.93
N LYS A 120 7.12 -18.96 -10.50
CA LYS A 120 7.35 -19.27 -9.08
C LYS A 120 7.85 -18.01 -8.33
N ILE A 121 8.79 -17.28 -8.92
CA ILE A 121 9.35 -16.04 -8.37
C ILE A 121 8.31 -14.92 -8.37
N PHE A 122 7.49 -14.81 -9.41
CA PHE A 122 6.38 -13.86 -9.46
C PHE A 122 5.39 -14.09 -8.31
N ARG A 123 5.03 -15.36 -8.04
CA ARG A 123 4.16 -15.73 -6.91
C ARG A 123 4.82 -15.42 -5.57
N TYR A 124 6.11 -15.72 -5.41
CA TYR A 124 6.87 -15.37 -4.21
C TYR A 124 6.88 -13.85 -3.96
N ASN A 125 7.19 -13.06 -4.98
CA ASN A 125 7.18 -11.59 -4.92
C ASN A 125 5.77 -11.04 -4.58
N LYS A 126 4.71 -11.68 -5.07
CA LYS A 126 3.32 -11.34 -4.72
C LYS A 126 2.98 -11.65 -3.26
N VAL A 127 3.68 -12.58 -2.62
CA VAL A 127 3.54 -12.85 -1.19
C VAL A 127 4.33 -11.83 -0.38
N VAL A 128 5.59 -11.61 -0.73
CA VAL A 128 6.47 -10.62 -0.10
C VAL A 128 5.86 -9.21 -0.11
N SER A 129 5.20 -8.82 -1.21
CA SER A 129 4.52 -7.51 -1.31
C SER A 129 3.41 -7.30 -0.28
N LYS A 130 2.94 -8.37 0.39
CA LYS A 130 1.94 -8.33 1.46
C LYS A 130 2.56 -8.28 2.85
N ALA A 131 3.90 -8.25 2.98
CA ALA A 131 4.58 -8.03 4.25
C ALA A 131 4.20 -6.67 4.83
N ILE A 132 3.97 -6.59 6.15
CA ILE A 132 3.68 -5.34 6.86
C ILE A 132 4.53 -5.31 8.12
N ILE A 133 5.18 -4.17 8.35
CA ILE A 133 5.90 -3.88 9.58
C ILE A 133 5.18 -2.74 10.27
N ASP A 134 4.87 -2.97 11.54
CA ASP A 134 4.21 -2.01 12.41
C ASP A 134 5.15 -1.68 13.57
N VAL A 135 5.71 -0.47 13.54
CA VAL A 135 6.64 0.06 14.53
C VAL A 135 5.84 0.89 15.52
N HIS A 136 6.00 0.61 16.81
CA HIS A 136 5.56 1.45 17.92
C HIS A 136 6.76 1.81 18.79
N ASN A 137 6.62 2.80 19.67
CA ASN A 137 7.71 3.27 20.55
C ASN A 137 8.37 2.16 21.39
N ASN A 138 7.62 1.11 21.77
CA ASN A 138 8.09 0.05 22.66
C ASN A 138 8.18 -1.32 21.99
N SER A 139 7.54 -1.48 20.83
CA SER A 139 7.48 -2.78 20.15
C SER A 139 7.39 -2.64 18.64
N VAL A 140 7.90 -3.63 17.94
CA VAL A 140 7.79 -3.76 16.48
C VAL A 140 7.17 -5.11 16.18
N VAL A 141 6.22 -5.13 15.24
CA VAL A 141 5.61 -6.38 14.77
C VAL A 141 5.74 -6.45 13.26
N PHE A 142 6.45 -7.47 12.78
CA PHE A 142 6.45 -7.86 11.37
C PHE A 142 5.43 -8.97 11.14
N LEU A 143 4.70 -8.88 10.04
CA LEU A 143 3.71 -9.86 9.63
C LEU A 143 3.79 -10.12 8.12
N LEU A 144 3.92 -11.39 7.74
CA LEU A 144 3.86 -11.85 6.35
C LEU A 144 2.83 -12.97 6.21
N LYS A 145 1.85 -12.81 5.31
CA LYS A 145 0.86 -13.87 5.05
C LYS A 145 1.48 -14.94 4.15
N ILE A 146 1.60 -16.17 4.63
CA ILE A 146 2.14 -17.29 3.88
C ILE A 146 0.99 -18.03 3.16
N PRO A 147 1.06 -18.28 1.84
CA PRO A 147 0.09 -19.12 1.15
C PRO A 147 0.26 -20.58 1.54
N ASN A 148 -0.79 -21.40 1.33
CA ASN A 148 -0.73 -22.84 1.57
C ASN A 148 -0.16 -23.61 0.35
N GLU A 149 0.81 -23.02 -0.33
CA GLU A 149 1.49 -23.60 -1.50
C GLU A 149 2.89 -24.07 -1.06
N PHE A 150 3.15 -25.37 -1.12
CA PHE A 150 4.40 -25.98 -0.61
C PHE A 150 5.66 -25.32 -1.17
N GLY A 151 5.70 -25.02 -2.48
CA GLY A 151 6.87 -24.43 -3.13
C GLY A 151 7.21 -23.01 -2.64
N ILE A 152 6.21 -22.18 -2.35
CA ILE A 152 6.42 -20.82 -1.81
C ILE A 152 6.66 -20.87 -0.31
N HIS A 153 6.06 -21.85 0.38
CA HIS A 153 6.26 -22.07 1.81
C HIS A 153 7.72 -22.38 2.13
N GLY A 154 8.35 -23.28 1.35
CA GLY A 154 9.78 -23.61 1.47
C GLY A 154 10.65 -22.36 1.32
N MET A 155 10.49 -21.63 0.21
CA MET A 155 11.28 -20.41 -0.05
C MET A 155 11.18 -19.38 1.06
N ILE A 156 10.00 -19.16 1.64
CA ILE A 156 9.84 -18.23 2.77
C ILE A 156 10.47 -18.80 4.04
N SER A 157 10.36 -20.11 4.26
CA SER A 157 10.93 -20.78 5.42
C SER A 157 12.46 -20.71 5.43
N ASP A 158 13.09 -20.93 4.27
CA ASP A 158 14.54 -20.94 4.12
C ASP A 158 15.14 -19.54 4.34
N ASN A 159 14.37 -18.49 4.05
CA ASN A 159 14.79 -17.10 4.20
C ASN A 159 14.37 -16.44 5.53
N LYS A 160 13.81 -17.19 6.50
CA LYS A 160 13.32 -16.62 7.77
C LYS A 160 14.41 -15.90 8.55
N ASP A 161 15.59 -16.50 8.64
CA ASP A 161 16.71 -15.95 9.40
C ASP A 161 17.25 -14.68 8.73
N ILE A 162 17.38 -14.70 7.40
CA ILE A 162 17.75 -13.53 6.60
C ILE A 162 16.73 -12.39 6.80
N ILE A 163 15.43 -12.70 6.82
CA ILE A 163 14.37 -11.70 7.10
C ILE A 163 14.57 -11.10 8.49
N ARG A 164 14.82 -11.93 9.51
CA ARG A 164 15.02 -11.48 10.89
C ARG A 164 16.25 -10.59 11.01
N ASP A 165 17.36 -11.02 10.44
CA ASP A 165 18.64 -10.32 10.54
C ASP A 165 18.58 -8.98 9.81
N GLU A 166 17.95 -8.91 8.64
CA GLU A 166 17.73 -7.67 7.91
C GLU A 166 16.82 -6.69 8.67
N ILE A 167 15.74 -7.18 9.30
CA ILE A 167 14.86 -6.34 10.12
C ILE A 167 15.63 -5.82 11.35
N SER A 168 16.40 -6.68 12.01
CA SER A 168 17.20 -6.34 13.19
C SER A 168 18.28 -5.30 12.86
N HIS A 169 18.96 -5.47 11.73
CA HIS A 169 19.97 -4.52 11.26
C HIS A 169 19.39 -3.13 10.98
N ARG A 170 18.13 -3.05 10.54
CA ARG A 170 17.44 -1.78 10.26
C ARG A 170 16.82 -1.12 11.48
N LEU A 171 16.54 -1.90 12.52
CA LEU A 171 15.87 -1.47 13.74
C LEU A 171 16.76 -1.77 14.95
N THR A 172 17.94 -1.15 14.95
CA THR A 172 18.98 -1.32 15.98
C THR A 172 18.49 -1.01 17.40
N ASP A 173 17.47 -0.18 17.55
CA ASP A 173 16.89 0.18 18.83
C ASP A 173 16.04 -0.95 19.45
N TYR A 174 15.83 -2.05 18.74
CA TYR A 174 14.93 -3.14 19.12
C TYR A 174 15.66 -4.49 19.14
N SER A 175 15.37 -5.28 20.17
CA SER A 175 15.76 -6.70 20.24
C SER A 175 14.63 -7.55 19.70
N PHE A 176 14.96 -8.48 18.80
CA PHE A 176 13.97 -9.29 18.08
C PHE A 176 13.90 -10.73 18.60
N SER A 177 12.68 -11.25 18.68
CA SER A 177 12.42 -12.67 18.98
C SER A 177 12.80 -13.56 17.80
N ASN A 178 12.66 -14.87 17.97
CA ASN A 178 12.66 -15.77 16.82
C ASN A 178 11.41 -15.58 15.96
N VAL A 179 11.52 -15.95 14.69
CA VAL A 179 10.42 -15.89 13.73
C VAL A 179 9.45 -17.04 14.01
N GLU A 180 8.22 -16.70 14.37
CA GLU A 180 7.18 -17.67 14.71
C GLU A 180 6.13 -17.79 13.62
N ARG A 181 5.62 -19.01 13.43
CA ARG A 181 4.46 -19.25 12.57
C ARG A 181 3.19 -19.21 13.40
N VAL A 182 2.34 -18.22 13.14
CA VAL A 182 1.02 -18.11 13.75
C VAL A 182 -0.04 -18.32 12.67
N LYS A 183 -0.57 -19.55 12.59
CA LYS A 183 -1.52 -20.00 11.55
C LYS A 183 -0.93 -19.85 10.13
N SER A 184 -1.51 -18.99 9.30
CA SER A 184 -1.08 -18.66 7.94
C SER A 184 -0.21 -17.40 7.87
N TYR A 185 0.39 -16.99 9.00
CA TYR A 185 1.26 -15.83 9.07
C TYR A 185 2.63 -16.21 9.64
N LEU A 186 3.66 -15.62 9.05
CA LEU A 186 4.97 -15.47 9.66
C LEU A 186 4.95 -14.20 10.51
N ARG A 187 5.40 -14.30 11.76
CA ARG A 187 5.43 -13.20 12.70
C ARG A 187 6.82 -13.07 13.30
N LEU A 188 7.25 -11.83 13.45
CA LEU A 188 8.45 -11.49 14.20
C LEU A 188 8.10 -10.32 15.11
N GLU A 189 8.46 -10.42 16.39
CA GLU A 189 8.25 -9.36 17.37
C GLU A 189 9.59 -8.79 17.81
N GLY A 190 9.65 -7.48 17.99
CA GLY A 190 10.77 -6.80 18.61
C GLY A 190 10.32 -5.95 19.78
N THR A 191 11.16 -5.84 20.81
CA THR A 191 10.96 -4.96 21.97
C THR A 191 12.11 -3.96 22.03
N ARG A 192 11.82 -2.72 22.42
CA ARG A 192 12.86 -1.69 22.50
C ARG A 192 13.89 -2.05 23.57
N ILE A 193 15.17 -1.94 23.23
CA ILE A 193 16.28 -2.15 24.17
C ILE A 193 16.27 -0.97 25.15
N ARG A 194 16.23 -1.27 26.45
CA ARG A 194 16.22 -0.28 27.54
C ARG A 194 17.55 0.43 27.65
#